data_AF-X1SIC7-F1
#
_entry.id   AF-X1SIC7-F1
#
_cell.length_a   1.000
_cell.length_b   1.000
_cell.length_c   1.000
_cell.angle_alpha   90.00
_cell.angle_beta   90.00
_cell.angle_gamma   90.00
#
_symmetry.space_group_name_H-M   'P 1'
#
loop_
_entity.id
_entity.type
_entity.pdbx_description
1 polymer ?
#
loop_
_entity_poly.entity_id
_entity_poly.type
_entity_poly.pdbx_seq_one_letter_code
_entity_poly.pdbx_strand_id
1 'polypeptide(L)'
;MYLHEIGRVHLLTAESEKVLARKLEEGKRINEIRQGYLQGYGKSPSATEIILTMLKELGQASTIIHLLQEQLGLTPTTRFIETISMAKLRDSINNEINQQIVQAIANQMDKSVSATEQLLINLSININLLPKEILNAISDSVSLADIENLVASDAFINS
;
A
#
# COMPACT_ATOMS: atom_id res chain seq x y z
N MET A 1 -9.23 -21.86 -36.34
CA MET A 1 -8.08 -20.93 -36.46
C MET A 1 -7.71 -20.27 -35.12
N TYR A 2 -7.92 -20.95 -33.98
CA TYR A 2 -7.49 -20.49 -32.63
C TYR A 2 -6.64 -21.53 -31.87
N LEU A 3 -6.66 -22.80 -32.28
CA LEU A 3 -5.85 -23.86 -31.68
C LEU A 3 -4.38 -23.86 -32.15
N HIS A 4 -4.03 -23.12 -33.20
CA HIS A 4 -2.70 -23.17 -33.82
C HIS A 4 -1.71 -22.14 -33.26
N GLU A 5 -2.18 -21.22 -32.40
CA GLU A 5 -1.33 -20.18 -31.77
C GLU A 5 -0.94 -20.52 -30.33
N ILE A 6 -1.66 -21.44 -29.66
CA ILE A 6 -1.40 -21.85 -28.27
C ILE A 6 -0.03 -22.54 -28.12
N GLY A 7 0.53 -23.09 -29.21
CA GLY A 7 1.86 -23.73 -29.22
C GLY A 7 3.04 -22.82 -29.59
N ARG A 8 2.80 -21.53 -29.92
CA ARG A 8 3.85 -20.60 -30.39
C ARG A 8 4.29 -19.56 -29.37
N VAL A 9 3.60 -19.49 -28.23
CA VAL A 9 3.90 -18.53 -27.17
C VAL A 9 4.25 -19.33 -25.92
N HIS A 10 5.42 -19.08 -25.34
CA HIS A 10 5.78 -19.67 -24.06
C HIS A 10 4.76 -19.19 -23.02
N LEU A 11 4.02 -20.12 -22.42
CA LEU A 11 3.15 -19.82 -21.28
C LEU A 11 3.98 -19.25 -20.14
N LEU A 12 3.41 -18.31 -19.40
CA LEU A 12 4.06 -17.79 -18.20
C LEU A 12 4.22 -18.92 -17.18
N THR A 13 5.37 -18.96 -16.52
CA THR A 13 5.52 -19.78 -15.32
C THR A 13 4.69 -19.16 -14.20
N ALA A 14 4.33 -19.95 -13.18
CA ALA A 14 3.61 -19.44 -12.02
C ALA A 14 4.34 -18.27 -11.32
N GLU A 15 5.67 -18.24 -11.39
CA GLU A 15 6.48 -17.11 -10.90
C GLU A 15 6.31 -15.86 -11.76
N SER A 16 6.41 -15.99 -13.09
CA SER A 16 6.21 -14.87 -14.01
C SER A 16 4.78 -14.32 -13.97
N GLU A 17 3.78 -15.19 -13.75
CA GLU A 17 2.39 -14.80 -13.55
C GLU A 17 2.22 -13.95 -12.28
N LYS A 18 2.83 -14.35 -11.16
CA LYS A 18 2.82 -13.56 -9.93
C LYS A 18 3.47 -12.20 -10.11
N VAL A 19 4.61 -12.13 -10.81
CA VAL A 19 5.29 -10.85 -11.09
C VAL A 19 4.43 -9.95 -11.97
N LEU A 20 3.77 -10.51 -12.98
CA LEU A 20 2.88 -9.75 -13.85
C LEU A 20 1.65 -9.25 -13.10
N ALA A 21 1.03 -10.10 -12.27
CA ALA A 21 -0.11 -9.74 -11.44
C ALA A 21 0.22 -8.55 -10.53
N ARG A 22 1.36 -8.58 -9.84
CA ARG A 22 1.83 -7.46 -8.99
C ARG A 22 1.98 -6.16 -9.79
N LYS A 23 2.61 -6.21 -10.97
CA LYS A 23 2.76 -5.01 -11.83
C LYS A 23 1.42 -4.45 -12.29
N LEU A 24 0.43 -5.32 -12.54
CA LEU A 24 -0.93 -4.89 -12.89
C LEU A 24 -1.63 -4.23 -11.71
N GLU A 25 -1.50 -4.78 -10.50
CA GLU A 25 -2.04 -4.21 -9.26
C GLU A 25 -1.40 -2.85 -8.93
N GLU A 26 -0.07 -2.75 -9.04
CA GLU A 26 0.70 -1.52 -8.93
C GLU A 26 0.23 -0.44 -9.92
N GLY A 27 0.10 -0.80 -11.20
CA GLY A 27 -0.39 0.10 -12.23
C GLY A 27 -1.85 0.54 -12.00
N LYS A 28 -2.71 -0.38 -11.55
CA LYS A 28 -4.09 -0.08 -11.17
C LYS A 28 -4.12 0.91 -10.02
N ARG A 29 -3.31 0.71 -8.98
CA ARG A 29 -3.24 1.60 -7.81
C ARG A 29 -2.80 3.01 -8.18
N ILE A 30 -1.78 3.14 -9.02
CA ILE A 30 -1.33 4.45 -9.52
C ILE A 30 -2.45 5.14 -10.30
N ASN A 31 -3.22 4.40 -11.11
CA ASN A 31 -4.36 4.96 -11.83
C ASN A 31 -5.49 5.40 -10.89
N GLU A 32 -5.81 4.64 -9.84
CA GLU A 32 -6.80 5.02 -8.82
C GLU A 32 -6.41 6.35 -8.16
N ILE A 33 -5.15 6.48 -7.74
CA ILE A 33 -4.62 7.73 -7.16
C ILE A 33 -4.73 8.87 -8.16
N ARG A 34 -4.37 8.64 -9.43
CA ARG A 34 -4.48 9.66 -10.49
C ARG A 34 -5.90 10.15 -10.67
N GLN A 35 -6.87 9.24 -10.68
CA GLN A 35 -8.28 9.59 -10.85
C GLN A 35 -8.83 10.32 -9.62
N GLY A 36 -8.53 9.86 -8.41
CA GLY A 36 -8.93 10.54 -7.18
C GLY A 36 -8.36 11.95 -7.10
N TYR A 37 -7.09 12.12 -7.47
CA TYR A 37 -6.44 13.42 -7.52
C TYR A 37 -7.07 14.35 -8.58
N LEU A 38 -7.33 13.84 -9.78
CA LEU A 38 -8.00 14.60 -10.84
C LEU A 38 -9.40 15.07 -10.43
N GLN A 39 -10.17 14.21 -9.76
CA GLN A 39 -11.50 14.56 -9.25
C GLN A 39 -11.44 15.62 -8.15
N GLY A 40 -10.47 15.51 -7.23
CA GLY A 40 -10.32 16.44 -6.11
C GLY A 40 -9.74 17.81 -6.49
N TYR A 41 -8.78 17.86 -7.42
CA TYR A 41 -8.01 19.05 -7.74
C TYR A 41 -8.20 19.58 -9.16
N GLY A 42 -8.94 18.87 -10.02
CA GLY A 42 -9.22 19.27 -11.40
C GLY A 42 -8.02 19.17 -12.35
N LYS A 43 -6.89 18.59 -11.91
CA LYS A 43 -5.69 18.39 -12.72
C LYS A 43 -5.10 17.00 -12.49
N SER A 44 -4.38 16.48 -13.49
CA SER A 44 -3.61 15.24 -13.31
C SER A 44 -2.41 15.48 -12.38
N PRO A 45 -2.13 14.56 -11.43
CA PRO A 45 -0.95 14.64 -10.59
C PRO A 45 0.34 14.31 -11.34
N SER A 46 1.42 14.93 -10.89
CA SER A 46 2.81 14.57 -11.14
C SER A 46 3.21 13.30 -10.38
N ALA A 47 4.39 12.75 -10.70
CA ALA A 47 4.93 11.59 -9.98
C ALA A 47 5.14 11.88 -8.49
N THR A 48 5.61 13.08 -8.14
CA THR A 48 5.78 13.52 -6.75
C THR A 48 4.43 13.57 -6.03
N GLU A 49 3.39 14.15 -6.64
CA GLU A 49 2.05 14.20 -6.03
C GLU A 49 1.45 12.80 -5.82
N ILE A 50 1.75 11.83 -6.70
CA ILE A 50 1.36 10.42 -6.51
C ILE A 50 2.05 9.82 -5.29
N ILE A 51 3.37 10.02 -5.15
CA ILE A 51 4.15 9.53 -3.99
C ILE A 51 3.66 10.16 -2.69
N LEU A 52 3.44 11.49 -2.67
CA LEU A 52 2.92 12.19 -1.50
C LEU A 52 1.52 11.69 -1.12
N THR A 53 0.68 11.37 -2.12
CA THR A 53 -0.64 10.78 -1.87
C THR A 53 -0.52 9.39 -1.25
N MET A 54 0.37 8.53 -1.75
CA MET A 54 0.61 7.20 -1.15
C MET A 54 1.08 7.32 0.30
N LEU A 55 2.05 8.20 0.59
CA LEU A 55 2.53 8.45 1.94
C LEU A 55 1.42 8.95 2.87
N LYS A 56 0.61 9.90 2.39
CA LYS A 56 -0.56 10.40 3.13
C LYS A 56 -1.52 9.27 3.49
N GLU A 57 -1.89 8.43 2.53
CA GLU A 57 -2.79 7.29 2.74
C GLU A 57 -2.20 6.28 3.74
N LEU A 58 -0.89 6.06 3.73
CA LEU A 58 -0.22 5.21 4.72
C LEU A 58 -0.30 5.80 6.14
N GLY A 59 -0.15 7.12 6.29
CA GLY A 59 -0.34 7.77 7.58
C GLY A 59 -1.78 7.66 8.08
N GLN A 60 -2.76 7.82 7.17
CA GLN A 60 -4.18 7.62 7.45
C GLN A 60 -4.54 6.16 7.78
N ALA A 61 -3.74 5.20 7.32
CA ALA A 61 -3.87 3.79 7.66
C ALA A 61 -3.33 3.43 9.06
N SER A 62 -2.87 4.38 9.87
CA SER A 62 -2.34 4.15 11.23
C SER A 62 -3.26 3.27 12.09
N THR A 63 -4.57 3.50 12.05
CA THR A 63 -5.54 2.72 12.84
C THR A 63 -5.58 1.25 12.40
N ILE A 64 -5.66 0.99 11.09
CA ILE A 64 -5.74 -0.38 10.60
C ILE A 64 -4.40 -1.12 10.78
N ILE A 65 -3.28 -0.41 10.67
CA ILE A 65 -1.95 -0.93 10.97
C ILE A 65 -1.84 -1.36 12.43
N HIS A 66 -2.30 -0.53 13.36
CA HIS A 66 -2.29 -0.85 14.78
C HIS A 66 -3.12 -2.11 15.08
N LEU A 67 -4.35 -2.18 14.55
CA LEU A 67 -5.20 -3.36 14.71
C LEU A 67 -4.55 -4.61 14.10
N LEU A 68 -3.91 -4.48 12.95
CA LEU A 68 -3.17 -5.57 12.32
C LEU A 68 -2.00 -6.04 13.20
N GLN A 69 -1.26 -5.12 13.82
CA GLN A 69 -0.18 -5.47 14.77
C GLN A 69 -0.73 -6.28 15.95
N GLU A 70 -1.86 -5.86 16.52
CA GLU A 70 -2.52 -6.60 17.61
C GLU A 70 -2.96 -8.00 17.19
N GLN A 71 -3.64 -8.13 16.03
CA GLN A 71 -4.08 -9.43 15.52
C GLN A 71 -2.91 -10.39 15.23
N LEU A 72 -1.73 -9.85 14.91
CA LEU A 72 -0.52 -10.63 14.66
C LEU A 72 0.31 -10.88 15.94
N GLY A 73 -0.12 -10.35 17.10
CA GLY A 73 0.63 -10.40 18.36
C GLY A 73 2.00 -9.73 18.26
N LEU A 74 2.09 -8.65 17.49
CA LEU A 74 3.30 -7.85 17.31
C LEU A 74 3.39 -6.78 18.40
N THR A 75 4.61 -6.40 18.77
CA THR A 75 4.82 -5.21 19.61
C THR A 75 4.30 -3.99 18.85
N PRO A 76 3.32 -3.25 19.41
CA PRO A 76 2.82 -2.04 18.76
C PRO A 76 3.97 -1.02 18.65
N THR A 77 4.16 -0.50 17.44
CA THR A 77 5.03 0.64 17.18
C THR A 77 4.27 1.64 16.35
N THR A 78 4.46 2.92 16.66
CA THR A 78 3.90 4.03 15.89
C THR A 78 4.91 4.58 14.90
N ARG A 79 6.17 4.13 14.92
CA ARG A 79 7.23 4.65 14.04
C ARG A 79 6.99 4.17 12.62
N PHE A 80 6.95 5.10 11.68
CA PHE A 80 6.59 4.82 10.28
C PHE A 80 7.54 3.80 9.65
N ILE A 81 8.84 4.09 9.63
CA ILE A 81 9.85 3.25 8.98
C ILE A 81 9.90 1.85 9.61
N GLU A 82 9.84 1.78 10.94
CA GLU A 82 9.82 0.50 11.66
C GLU A 82 8.60 -0.34 11.28
N THR A 83 7.42 0.28 11.24
CA THR A 83 6.17 -0.38 10.87
C THR A 83 6.22 -0.96 9.47
N ILE A 84 6.51 -0.14 8.46
CA ILE A 84 6.46 -0.57 7.06
C ILE A 84 7.59 -1.55 6.69
N SER A 85 8.67 -1.56 7.48
CA SER A 85 9.80 -2.48 7.29
C SER A 85 9.64 -3.80 8.06
N MET A 86 8.61 -3.91 8.91
CA MET A 86 8.40 -5.07 9.77
C MET A 86 8.01 -6.30 8.94
N ALA A 87 8.92 -7.28 8.85
CA ALA A 87 8.76 -8.46 7.98
C ALA A 87 7.42 -9.18 8.22
N LYS A 88 7.07 -9.48 9.48
CA LYS A 88 5.83 -10.20 9.81
C LYS A 88 4.57 -9.43 9.45
N LEU A 89 4.58 -8.10 9.53
CA LEU A 89 3.47 -7.26 9.07
C LEU A 89 3.39 -7.32 7.54
N ARG A 90 4.50 -7.11 6.84
CA ARG A 90 4.56 -7.18 5.37
C ARG A 90 4.11 -8.53 4.84
N ASP A 91 4.59 -9.63 5.42
CA ASP A 91 4.26 -10.99 4.99
C ASP A 91 2.77 -11.30 5.15
N SER A 92 2.11 -10.69 6.14
CA SER A 92 0.68 -10.87 6.39
C SER A 92 -0.23 -10.17 5.36
N ILE A 93 0.28 -9.15 4.67
CA ILE A 93 -0.49 -8.35 3.70
C ILE A 93 -0.01 -8.48 2.25
N ASN A 94 1.23 -8.95 2.02
CA ASN A 94 1.80 -9.15 0.69
C ASN A 94 1.44 -10.51 0.07
N ASN A 95 0.92 -11.42 0.89
CA ASN A 95 0.45 -12.75 0.47
C ASN A 95 -1.08 -12.81 0.61
N GLU A 96 -1.64 -14.03 0.57
CA GLU A 96 -3.04 -14.23 0.89
C GLU A 96 -3.35 -13.74 2.31
N ILE A 97 -4.18 -12.69 2.39
CA ILE A 97 -4.56 -12.07 3.65
C ILE A 97 -5.52 -13.01 4.39
N ASN A 98 -5.20 -13.30 5.64
CA ASN A 98 -6.03 -14.18 6.46
C ASN A 98 -7.41 -13.54 6.70
N GLN A 99 -8.46 -14.18 6.18
CA GLN A 99 -9.84 -13.70 6.25
C GLN A 99 -10.37 -13.53 7.68
N GLN A 100 -9.86 -14.31 8.65
CA GLN A 100 -10.22 -14.13 10.06
C GLN A 100 -9.67 -12.81 10.62
N ILE A 101 -8.45 -12.42 10.21
CA ILE A 101 -7.86 -11.12 10.57
C ILE A 101 -8.67 -10.00 9.93
N VAL A 102 -9.02 -10.12 8.65
CA VAL A 102 -9.86 -9.13 7.96
C VAL A 102 -11.19 -8.94 8.69
N GLN A 103 -11.88 -10.03 9.04
CA GLN A 103 -13.15 -9.97 9.76
C GLN A 103 -13.01 -9.32 11.15
N ALA A 104 -11.96 -9.67 11.90
CA ALA A 104 -11.71 -9.12 13.23
C ALA A 104 -11.45 -7.61 13.18
N ILE A 105 -10.67 -7.15 12.20
CA ILE A 105 -10.41 -5.73 11.98
C ILE A 105 -11.68 -5.01 11.51
N ALA A 106 -12.43 -5.60 10.57
CA ALA A 106 -13.66 -5.03 10.03
C ALA A 106 -14.70 -4.77 11.14
N ASN A 107 -14.86 -5.73 12.05
CA ASN A 107 -15.75 -5.59 13.21
C ASN A 107 -15.31 -4.46 14.15
N GLN A 108 -14.01 -4.30 14.39
CA GLN A 108 -13.48 -3.26 15.26
C GLN A 108 -13.58 -1.85 14.65
N MET A 109 -13.49 -1.75 13.33
CA MET A 109 -13.57 -0.48 12.59
C MET A 109 -15.00 -0.10 12.19
N ASP A 110 -16.01 -0.93 12.49
CA ASP A 110 -17.39 -0.79 12.00
C ASP A 110 -17.44 -0.62 10.46
N LYS A 111 -16.69 -1.47 9.74
CA LYS A 111 -16.60 -1.49 8.27
C LYS A 111 -17.02 -2.85 7.72
N SER A 112 -17.38 -2.89 6.44
CA SER A 112 -17.59 -4.16 5.75
C SER A 112 -16.26 -4.90 5.56
N VAL A 113 -16.32 -6.23 5.54
CA VAL A 113 -15.14 -7.10 5.30
C VAL A 113 -14.44 -6.72 4.01
N SER A 114 -15.19 -6.53 2.92
CA SER A 114 -14.65 -6.14 1.62
C SER A 114 -13.96 -4.77 1.63
N ALA A 115 -14.51 -3.79 2.34
CA ALA A 115 -13.86 -2.47 2.47
C ALA A 115 -12.55 -2.57 3.26
N THR A 116 -12.53 -3.35 4.34
CA THR A 116 -11.34 -3.59 5.16
C THR A 116 -10.27 -4.35 4.37
N GLU A 117 -10.64 -5.37 3.61
CA GLU A 117 -9.73 -6.11 2.74
C GLU A 117 -9.10 -5.18 1.70
N GLN A 118 -9.89 -4.32 1.06
CA GLN A 118 -9.37 -3.35 0.10
C GLN A 118 -8.41 -2.34 0.75
N LEU A 119 -8.65 -1.94 2.00
CA LEU A 119 -7.71 -1.08 2.75
C LEU A 119 -6.38 -1.78 2.99
N LEU A 120 -6.39 -3.08 3.36
CA LEU A 120 -5.17 -3.86 3.57
C LEU A 120 -4.41 -4.12 2.26
N ILE A 121 -5.11 -4.36 1.16
CA ILE A 121 -4.53 -4.48 -0.18
C ILE A 121 -3.86 -3.16 -0.57
N ASN A 122 -4.56 -2.03 -0.43
CA ASN A 122 -4.01 -0.71 -0.75
C ASN A 122 -2.78 -0.39 0.12
N LEU A 123 -2.83 -0.73 1.40
CA LEU A 123 -1.70 -0.63 2.33
C LEU A 123 -0.48 -1.40 1.80
N SER A 124 -0.66 -2.68 1.44
CA SER A 124 0.40 -3.52 0.88
C SER A 124 1.00 -2.91 -0.40
N ILE A 125 0.15 -2.54 -1.36
CA ILE A 125 0.59 -2.00 -2.64
C ILE A 125 1.33 -0.66 -2.44
N ASN A 126 0.80 0.25 -1.60
CA ASN A 126 1.43 1.52 -1.32
C ASN A 126 2.82 1.33 -0.69
N ILE A 127 2.99 0.41 0.29
CA ILE A 127 4.31 0.11 0.88
C ILE A 127 5.29 -0.40 -0.18
N ASN A 128 4.83 -1.26 -1.10
CA ASN A 128 5.69 -1.86 -2.11
C ASN A 128 6.04 -0.89 -3.27
N LEU A 129 5.18 0.10 -3.54
CA LEU A 129 5.39 1.12 -4.57
C LEU A 129 6.33 2.25 -4.16
N LEU A 130 6.57 2.45 -2.85
CA LEU A 130 7.42 3.53 -2.38
C LEU A 130 8.90 3.29 -2.73
N PRO A 131 9.55 4.23 -3.44
CA PRO A 131 10.98 4.16 -3.70
C PRO A 131 11.79 4.22 -2.40
N LYS A 132 12.91 3.50 -2.35
CA LYS A 132 13.79 3.46 -1.17
C LYS A 132 14.38 4.84 -0.85
N GLU A 133 14.61 5.64 -1.88
CA GLU A 133 15.12 7.01 -1.78
C GLU A 133 14.18 7.88 -0.93
N ILE A 134 12.87 7.72 -1.11
CA ILE A 134 11.85 8.43 -0.34
C ILE A 134 11.81 7.93 1.10
N LEU A 135 11.92 6.61 1.31
CA LEU A 135 11.97 6.05 2.66
C LEU A 135 13.20 6.53 3.44
N ASN A 136 14.35 6.66 2.77
CA ASN A 136 15.59 7.15 3.37
C ASN A 136 15.54 8.65 3.70
N ALA A 137 14.67 9.42 3.04
CA ALA A 137 14.47 10.85 3.33
C ALA A 137 13.60 11.08 4.58
N ILE A 138 12.86 10.05 5.04
CA ILE A 138 12.02 10.13 6.23
C ILE A 138 12.85 9.73 7.44
N SER A 139 12.88 10.59 8.47
CA SER A 139 13.57 10.27 9.72
C SER A 139 12.91 9.08 10.42
N ASP A 140 13.73 8.19 10.99
CA ASP A 140 13.23 7.01 11.71
C ASP A 140 12.25 7.37 12.85
N SER A 141 12.35 8.58 13.41
CA SER A 141 11.53 9.06 14.53
C SER A 141 10.11 9.46 14.15
N VAL A 142 9.81 9.62 12.86
CA VAL A 142 8.49 10.05 12.39
C VAL A 142 7.45 8.97 12.70
N SER A 143 6.34 9.37 13.32
CA SER A 143 5.23 8.48 13.59
C SER A 143 4.31 8.35 12.36
N LEU A 144 3.53 7.28 12.28
CA LEU A 144 2.51 7.08 11.25
C LEU A 144 1.54 8.25 11.16
N ALA A 145 1.10 8.80 12.31
CA ALA A 145 0.17 9.93 12.35
C ALA A 145 0.81 11.24 11.85
N ASP A 146 2.13 11.40 12.01
CA ASP A 146 2.85 12.61 11.60
C ASP A 146 3.19 12.63 10.10
N ILE A 147 3.07 11.50 9.40
CA ILE A 147 3.35 11.43 7.96
C ILE A 147 2.46 12.41 7.18
N GLU A 148 1.19 12.56 7.56
CA GLU A 148 0.28 13.49 6.89
C GLU A 148 0.77 14.95 7.01
N ASN A 149 1.35 15.32 8.15
CA ASN A 149 1.94 16.63 8.36
C ASN A 149 3.27 16.79 7.60
N LEU A 150 4.08 15.72 7.56
CA LEU A 150 5.37 15.72 6.85
C LEU A 150 5.19 15.97 5.35
N VAL A 151 4.25 15.25 4.71
CA VAL A 151 4.00 15.36 3.26
C VAL A 151 3.33 16.67 2.86
N ALA A 152 2.78 17.41 3.81
CA ALA A 152 2.25 18.76 3.59
C ALA A 152 3.32 19.85 3.74
N SER A 153 4.52 19.53 4.24
CA SER A 153 5.57 20.51 4.48
C SER A 153 6.38 20.79 3.21
N ASP A 154 6.52 22.08 2.86
CA ASP A 154 7.33 22.51 1.72
C ASP A 154 8.80 22.08 1.84
N ALA A 155 9.31 21.97 3.07
CA ALA A 155 10.67 21.53 3.33
C ALA A 155 10.90 20.07 2.88
N PHE A 156 9.93 19.19 3.08
CA PHE A 156 10.02 17.79 2.64
C PHE A 156 9.75 17.64 1.14
N ILE A 157 8.82 18.44 0.58
CA ILE A 157 8.50 18.38 -0.85
C ILE A 157 9.69 18.81 -1.72
N ASN A 158 10.52 19.74 -1.22
CA ASN A 158 11.65 20.33 -1.94
C ASN A 158 13.03 19.81 -1.48
N SER A 159 13.09 18.77 -0.64
CA SER A 159 14.35 18.20 -0.13
C SER A 159 15.09 17.33 -1.14
#